data_AF-A0A7S3ETW3-F1
#
_entry.id   AF-A0A7S3ETW3-F1
#
_cell.length_a   1.000
_cell.length_b   1.000
_cell.length_c   1.000
_cell.angle_alpha   90.00
_cell.angle_beta   90.00
_cell.angle_gamma   90.00
#
_symmetry.space_group_name_H-M   'P 1'
#
loop_
_entity.id
_entity.type
_entity.pdbx_description
1 polymer ?
#
loop_
_entity_poly.entity_id
_entity_poly.type
_entity_poly.pdbx_seq_one_letter_code
_entity_poly.pdbx_strand_id
1 'polypeptide(L)'
;DYIGADYGLVDCSTGAPLPDFFTALMWTHVMGPTVLSARLTDESGSVVGDGAVVRAAAHCLAAGESAAPSSGGVGLMLINLSNRSTTARFDPDLGGVSRVYVLEPSPDPTASLTGEAGLLGTGVTLNGVLLQAAADGTVARPVAAAGHGGNASLPAHSIAFFALSQANHPDCRQ
;
A
#
# COMPACT_ATOMS: atom_id res chain seq x y z
N ASP A 1 -14.70 5.44 29.02
CA ASP A 1 -13.52 4.81 28.44
C ASP A 1 -13.91 3.41 27.99
N TYR A 2 -14.17 3.23 26.70
CA TYR A 2 -14.63 1.94 26.16
C TYR A 2 -13.42 1.24 25.54
N ILE A 3 -12.84 0.31 26.29
CA ILE A 3 -11.84 -0.64 25.81
C ILE A 3 -12.44 -1.37 24.60
N GLY A 4 -12.04 -0.98 23.39
CA GLY A 4 -12.52 -1.53 22.12
C GLY A 4 -13.04 -0.52 21.09
N ALA A 5 -13.20 0.76 21.44
CA ALA A 5 -13.66 1.81 20.52
C ALA A 5 -12.57 2.38 19.60
N ASP A 6 -11.29 2.14 19.91
CA ASP A 6 -10.15 2.78 19.22
C ASP A 6 -9.66 2.03 17.97
N TYR A 7 -10.33 0.94 17.59
CA TYR A 7 -10.04 0.18 16.36
C TYR A 7 -11.04 0.45 15.23
N GLY A 8 -11.87 1.49 15.38
CA GLY A 8 -12.76 1.93 14.32
C GLY A 8 -11.95 2.35 13.08
N LEU A 9 -12.47 2.06 11.89
CA LEU A 9 -11.92 2.65 10.67
C LEU A 9 -12.22 4.15 10.58
N VAL A 10 -13.22 4.61 11.30
CA VAL A 10 -13.66 6.01 11.34
C VAL A 10 -13.75 6.43 12.80
N ASP A 11 -13.27 7.62 13.11
CA ASP A 11 -13.39 8.19 14.45
C ASP A 11 -14.86 8.49 14.77
N CYS A 12 -15.34 7.95 15.88
CA CYS A 12 -16.76 8.04 16.27
C CYS A 12 -17.20 9.47 16.65
N SER A 13 -16.26 10.35 17.01
CA SER A 13 -16.58 11.70 17.48
C SER A 13 -16.63 12.74 16.36
N THR A 14 -15.75 12.59 15.38
CA THR A 14 -15.55 13.53 14.27
C THR A 14 -16.11 13.00 12.96
N GLY A 15 -16.29 11.68 12.83
CA GLY A 15 -16.61 11.04 11.55
C GLY A 15 -15.43 11.01 10.58
N ALA A 16 -14.22 11.39 11.02
CA ALA A 16 -13.03 11.41 10.17
C ALA A 16 -12.48 9.98 9.97
N PRO A 17 -12.10 9.58 8.74
CA PRO A 17 -11.43 8.30 8.52
C PRO A 17 -10.07 8.23 9.22
N LEU A 18 -9.78 7.09 9.84
CA LEU A 18 -8.52 6.78 10.52
C LEU A 18 -7.56 6.04 9.57
N PRO A 19 -6.25 5.93 9.88
CA PRO A 19 -5.25 5.33 8.98
C PRO A 19 -5.64 3.96 8.42
N ASP A 20 -6.27 3.11 9.23
CA ASP A 20 -6.69 1.76 8.80
C ASP A 20 -7.79 1.80 7.73
N PHE A 21 -8.64 2.83 7.69
CA PHE A 21 -9.60 3.04 6.61
C PHE A 21 -8.88 3.20 5.27
N PHE A 22 -7.83 4.03 5.25
CA PHE A 22 -7.08 4.29 4.02
C PHE A 22 -6.25 3.09 3.60
N THR A 23 -5.74 2.30 4.55
CA THR A 23 -5.10 1.01 4.25
C THR A 23 -6.10 0.04 3.60
N ALA A 24 -7.32 -0.07 4.13
CA ALA A 24 -8.38 -0.90 3.56
C ALA A 24 -8.85 -0.40 2.17
N LEU A 25 -8.96 0.92 2.00
CA LEU A 25 -9.25 1.54 0.71
C LEU A 25 -8.17 1.18 -0.32
N MET A 26 -6.90 1.30 0.05
CA MET A 26 -5.79 0.93 -0.84
C MET A 26 -5.78 -0.56 -1.17
N TRP A 27 -6.03 -1.42 -0.17
CA TRP A 27 -6.14 -2.86 -0.36
C TRP A 27 -7.20 -3.20 -1.41
N THR A 28 -8.42 -2.70 -1.24
CA THR A 28 -9.52 -2.97 -2.18
C THR A 28 -9.33 -2.32 -3.55
N HIS A 29 -8.58 -1.22 -3.61
CA HIS A 29 -8.25 -0.55 -4.87
C HIS A 29 -7.22 -1.33 -5.69
N VAL A 30 -6.20 -1.95 -5.07
CA VAL A 30 -5.09 -2.61 -5.79
C VAL A 30 -5.21 -4.14 -5.82
N MET A 31 -5.65 -4.76 -4.73
CA MET A 31 -5.61 -6.21 -4.56
C MET A 31 -6.90 -6.86 -5.06
N GLY A 32 -6.80 -7.71 -6.08
CA GLY A 32 -7.91 -8.53 -6.57
C GLY A 32 -8.18 -9.75 -5.68
N PRO A 33 -9.22 -10.55 -5.99
CA PRO A 33 -9.65 -11.65 -5.12
C PRO A 33 -8.73 -12.88 -5.16
N THR A 34 -7.94 -13.06 -6.23
CA THR A 34 -7.05 -14.22 -6.39
C THR A 34 -5.72 -13.96 -5.69
N VAL A 35 -5.42 -14.77 -4.66
CA VAL A 35 -4.17 -14.70 -3.88
C VAL A 35 -3.05 -15.39 -4.65
N LEU A 36 -1.85 -14.79 -4.63
CA LEU A 36 -0.62 -15.33 -5.20
C LEU A 36 0.43 -15.52 -4.10
N SER A 37 1.44 -16.35 -4.37
CA SER A 37 2.62 -16.43 -3.50
C SER A 37 3.60 -15.32 -3.85
N ALA A 38 4.21 -14.69 -2.84
CA ALA A 38 5.30 -13.76 -3.00
C ALA A 38 6.56 -14.32 -2.33
N ARG A 39 7.70 -14.26 -3.02
CA ARG A 39 9.00 -14.66 -2.47
C ARG A 39 9.91 -13.45 -2.40
N LEU A 40 10.42 -13.17 -1.20
CA LEU A 40 11.40 -12.11 -0.98
C LEU A 40 12.81 -12.72 -0.86
N THR A 41 13.79 -12.04 -1.44
CA THR A 41 15.21 -12.34 -1.27
C THR A 41 15.95 -11.09 -0.84
N ASP A 42 17.02 -11.25 -0.05
CA ASP A 42 17.93 -10.15 0.25
C ASP A 42 18.94 -9.90 -0.87
N GLU A 43 19.88 -8.97 -0.67
CA GLU A 43 20.91 -8.64 -1.65
C GLU A 43 21.87 -9.79 -1.97
N SER A 44 21.97 -10.79 -1.08
CA SER A 44 22.76 -12.01 -1.32
C SER A 44 22.01 -13.07 -2.13
N GLY A 45 20.72 -12.83 -2.42
CA GLY A 45 19.82 -13.79 -3.07
C GLY A 45 19.23 -14.82 -2.11
N SER A 46 19.46 -14.68 -0.80
CA SER A 46 18.93 -15.60 0.20
C SER A 46 17.44 -15.30 0.44
N VAL A 47 16.62 -16.34 0.52
CA VAL A 47 15.18 -16.20 0.80
C VAL A 47 14.99 -15.68 2.22
N VAL A 48 14.24 -14.60 2.35
CA VAL A 48 13.90 -14.04 3.66
C VAL A 48 12.52 -14.56 4.05
N GLY A 49 12.45 -15.33 5.13
CA GLY A 49 11.20 -15.92 5.65
C GLY A 49 10.43 -14.97 6.57
N ASP A 50 9.56 -15.53 7.41
CA ASP A 50 8.57 -14.80 8.22
C ASP A 50 9.15 -13.77 9.22
N GLY A 51 10.45 -13.90 9.55
CA GLY A 51 11.19 -12.93 10.36
C GLY A 51 11.66 -11.69 9.59
N ALA A 52 11.32 -11.56 8.30
CA ALA A 52 11.72 -10.44 7.47
C ALA A 52 11.12 -9.12 7.98
N VAL A 53 11.97 -8.09 8.02
CA VAL A 53 11.57 -6.72 8.34
C VAL A 53 10.71 -6.11 7.22
N VAL A 54 10.89 -6.59 5.99
CA VAL A 54 10.00 -6.33 4.86
C VAL A 54 9.08 -7.52 4.65
N ARG A 55 7.77 -7.30 4.58
CA ARG A 55 6.77 -8.34 4.32
C ARG A 55 6.07 -8.08 3.01
N ALA A 56 5.63 -9.14 2.34
CA ALA A 56 4.97 -9.05 1.04
C ALA A 56 3.66 -9.84 1.01
N ALA A 57 2.68 -9.32 0.29
CA ALA A 57 1.48 -10.05 -0.14
C ALA A 57 1.23 -9.74 -1.63
N ALA A 58 0.90 -10.76 -2.42
CA ALA A 58 0.65 -10.62 -3.85
C ALA A 58 -0.72 -11.19 -4.21
N HIS A 59 -1.43 -10.49 -5.08
CA HIS A 59 -2.73 -10.89 -5.61
C HIS A 59 -2.76 -10.60 -7.11
N CYS A 60 -3.68 -11.21 -7.85
CA CYS A 60 -4.03 -10.67 -9.16
C CYS A 60 -4.52 -9.23 -9.01
N LEU A 61 -4.21 -8.37 -9.98
CA LEU A 61 -4.54 -6.95 -9.92
C LEU A 61 -6.06 -6.76 -9.91
N ALA A 62 -6.55 -5.85 -9.08
CA ALA A 62 -7.97 -5.51 -9.05
C ALA A 62 -8.46 -4.99 -10.41
N ALA A 63 -9.69 -5.34 -10.79
CA ALA A 63 -10.24 -5.03 -12.10
C ALA A 63 -10.24 -3.52 -12.43
N GLY A 64 -10.50 -2.66 -11.42
CA GLY A 64 -10.50 -1.20 -11.59
C GLY A 64 -9.11 -0.58 -11.83
N GLU A 65 -8.05 -1.33 -11.56
CA GLU A 65 -6.66 -0.95 -11.81
C GLU A 65 -6.05 -1.65 -13.03
N SER A 66 -6.74 -2.64 -13.59
CA SER A 66 -6.32 -3.29 -14.82
C SER A 66 -6.85 -2.55 -16.04
N ALA A 67 -5.95 -1.98 -16.85
CA ALA A 67 -6.31 -1.42 -18.15
C ALA A 67 -6.62 -2.50 -19.20
N ALA A 68 -6.19 -3.74 -18.97
CA ALA A 68 -6.36 -4.87 -19.88
C ALA A 68 -6.38 -6.18 -19.08
N PRO A 69 -7.54 -6.73 -18.71
CA PRO A 69 -7.64 -7.95 -17.88
C PRO A 69 -6.81 -9.14 -18.39
N SER A 70 -6.70 -9.29 -19.71
CA SER A 70 -5.90 -10.33 -20.35
C SER A 70 -4.39 -10.17 -20.16
N SER A 71 -3.92 -9.05 -19.61
CA SER A 71 -2.50 -8.78 -19.37
C SER A 71 -1.93 -9.53 -18.16
N GLY A 72 -2.77 -10.25 -17.39
CA GLY A 72 -2.32 -11.02 -16.24
C GLY A 72 -1.68 -10.16 -15.15
N GLY A 73 -2.22 -8.96 -14.92
CA GLY A 73 -1.65 -7.98 -13.99
C GLY A 73 -1.59 -8.49 -12.54
N VAL A 74 -0.57 -8.07 -11.80
CA VAL A 74 -0.35 -8.40 -10.40
C VAL A 74 -0.40 -7.14 -9.54
N GLY A 75 -1.13 -7.22 -8.43
CA GLY A 75 -1.09 -6.26 -7.32
C GLY A 75 -0.19 -6.79 -6.22
N LEU A 76 0.72 -5.96 -5.71
CA LEU A 76 1.64 -6.31 -4.63
C LEU A 76 1.52 -5.29 -3.50
N MET A 77 1.49 -5.77 -2.26
CA MET A 77 1.66 -4.96 -1.06
C MET A 77 3.00 -5.30 -0.39
N LEU A 78 3.80 -4.29 -0.08
CA LEU A 78 4.99 -4.42 0.77
C LEU A 78 4.82 -3.60 2.04
N ILE A 79 5.21 -4.17 3.18
CA ILE A 79 5.25 -3.48 4.48
C ILE A 79 6.70 -3.41 4.92
N ASN A 80 7.22 -2.22 5.19
CA ASN A 80 8.55 -2.04 5.75
C ASN A 80 8.45 -1.71 7.24
N LEU A 81 8.80 -2.68 8.09
CA LEU A 81 8.83 -2.53 9.54
C LEU A 81 10.14 -1.92 10.05
N SER A 82 11.08 -1.60 9.15
CA SER A 82 12.38 -1.04 9.50
C SER A 82 12.27 0.47 9.75
N ASN A 83 13.18 0.97 10.59
CA ASN A 83 13.47 2.39 10.71
C ASN A 83 14.36 2.94 9.57
N ARG A 84 14.64 2.13 8.54
CA ARG A 84 15.40 2.53 7.35
C ARG A 84 14.58 2.31 6.09
N SER A 85 14.65 3.27 5.18
CA SER A 85 14.16 3.10 3.82
C SER A 85 14.99 2.05 3.08
N THR A 86 14.34 1.32 2.18
CA THR A 86 14.98 0.34 1.32
C THR A 86 14.49 0.49 -0.12
N THR A 87 15.05 -0.28 -1.04
CA THR A 87 14.60 -0.36 -2.44
C THR A 87 14.09 -1.76 -2.71
N ALA A 88 12.81 -1.88 -3.08
CA ALA A 88 12.27 -3.11 -3.61
C ALA A 88 12.73 -3.28 -5.07
N ARG A 89 13.24 -4.46 -5.41
CA ARG A 89 13.57 -4.84 -6.78
C ARG A 89 12.62 -5.95 -7.20
N PHE A 90 12.04 -5.81 -8.38
CA PHE A 90 11.10 -6.74 -8.96
C PHE A 90 11.79 -7.59 -10.01
N ASP A 91 11.34 -8.84 -10.11
CA ASP A 91 11.80 -9.75 -11.16
C ASP A 91 11.48 -9.13 -12.53
N PRO A 92 12.47 -8.97 -13.43
CA PRO A 92 12.23 -8.44 -14.77
C PRO A 92 11.14 -9.17 -15.55
N ASP A 93 10.92 -10.47 -15.27
CA ASP A 93 9.91 -11.28 -15.95
C ASP A 93 8.47 -10.88 -15.56
N LEU A 94 8.28 -10.20 -14.42
CA LEU A 94 7.00 -9.60 -14.00
C LEU A 94 6.71 -8.25 -14.67
N GLY A 95 7.59 -7.81 -15.58
CA GLY A 95 7.54 -6.49 -16.17
C GLY A 95 7.84 -5.37 -15.17
N GLY A 96 7.59 -4.13 -15.60
CA GLY A 96 7.82 -2.95 -14.78
C GLY A 96 6.64 -2.63 -13.85
N VAL A 97 6.95 -1.98 -12.73
CA VAL A 97 5.95 -1.30 -11.92
C VAL A 97 5.35 -0.17 -12.74
N SER A 98 4.03 -0.19 -12.90
CA SER A 98 3.29 0.83 -13.66
C SER A 98 2.70 1.92 -12.76
N ARG A 99 2.30 1.56 -11.53
CA ARG A 99 1.67 2.44 -10.55
C ARG A 99 2.21 2.16 -9.16
N VAL A 100 2.45 3.23 -8.42
CA VAL A 100 3.00 3.20 -7.05
C VAL A 100 2.07 3.96 -6.12
N TYR A 101 1.79 3.37 -4.97
CA TYR A 101 0.99 3.95 -3.90
C TYR A 101 1.71 3.71 -2.57
N VAL A 102 2.31 4.74 -1.99
CA VAL A 102 3.00 4.62 -0.70
C VAL A 102 2.21 5.35 0.36
N LEU A 103 1.76 4.59 1.37
CA LEU A 103 1.17 5.11 2.60
C LEU A 103 2.27 5.35 3.64
N GLU A 104 2.35 6.59 4.12
CA GLU A 104 3.29 7.00 5.17
C GLU A 104 2.53 7.78 6.25
N PRO A 105 2.92 7.64 7.53
CA PRO A 105 2.37 8.48 8.58
C PRO A 105 2.73 9.95 8.32
N SER A 106 1.77 10.84 8.54
CA SER A 106 2.00 12.28 8.38
C SER A 106 3.06 12.78 9.37
N PRO A 107 4.08 13.53 8.93
CA PRO A 107 4.99 14.20 9.85
C PRO A 107 4.37 15.46 10.48
N ASP A 108 3.21 15.91 9.99
CA ASP A 108 2.51 17.09 10.49
C ASP A 108 1.53 16.71 11.61
N PRO A 109 1.76 17.15 12.87
CA PRO A 109 0.86 16.86 13.99
C PRO A 109 -0.53 17.50 13.82
N THR A 110 -0.65 18.57 13.03
CA THR A 110 -1.95 19.23 12.78
C THR A 110 -2.87 18.39 11.89
N ALA A 111 -2.32 17.41 11.18
CA ALA A 111 -3.07 16.44 10.40
C ALA A 111 -3.63 15.29 11.25
N SER A 112 -3.31 15.23 12.55
CA SER A 112 -3.74 14.19 13.47
C SER A 112 -4.81 14.67 14.43
N LEU A 113 -5.83 13.86 14.66
CA LEU A 113 -6.86 14.08 15.69
C LEU A 113 -6.30 14.05 17.12
N THR A 114 -5.13 13.42 17.32
CA THR A 114 -4.47 13.31 18.63
C THR A 114 -3.43 14.41 18.87
N GLY A 115 -3.10 15.22 17.85
CA GLY A 115 -1.98 16.17 17.90
C GLY A 115 -0.59 15.52 17.84
N GLU A 116 -0.52 14.19 17.70
CA GLU A 116 0.74 13.46 17.52
C GLU A 116 1.08 13.29 16.03
N ALA A 117 2.38 13.29 15.70
CA ALA A 117 2.89 13.04 14.36
C ALA A 117 3.49 11.62 14.23
N GLY A 118 3.79 11.21 13.00
CA GLY A 118 4.46 9.93 12.75
C GLY A 118 3.57 8.74 13.11
N LEU A 119 4.17 7.64 13.55
CA LEU A 119 3.48 6.37 13.80
C LEU A 119 2.42 6.40 14.91
N LEU A 120 2.47 7.40 15.79
CA LEU A 120 1.49 7.59 16.86
C LEU A 120 0.37 8.55 16.46
N GLY A 121 0.49 9.18 15.29
CA GLY A 121 -0.52 10.08 14.73
C GLY A 121 -1.61 9.34 13.96
N THR A 122 -2.66 10.07 13.63
CA THR A 122 -3.80 9.60 12.82
C THR A 122 -3.81 10.17 11.40
N GLY A 123 -2.87 11.07 11.08
CA GLY A 123 -2.68 11.58 9.73
C GLY A 123 -1.90 10.60 8.86
N VAL A 124 -2.33 10.40 7.62
CA VAL A 124 -1.68 9.51 6.65
C VAL A 124 -1.56 10.20 5.30
N THR A 125 -0.42 10.03 4.64
CA THR A 125 -0.19 10.54 3.29
C THR A 125 -0.15 9.40 2.29
N LEU A 126 -0.64 9.65 1.08
CA LEU A 126 -0.45 8.79 -0.09
C LEU A 126 0.49 9.49 -1.06
N ASN A 127 1.66 8.90 -1.31
CA ASN A 127 2.68 9.48 -2.18
C ASN A 127 3.03 10.93 -1.78
N GLY A 128 3.07 11.20 -0.47
CA GLY A 128 3.33 12.54 0.09
C GLY A 128 2.14 13.49 0.13
N VAL A 129 0.96 13.10 -0.36
CA VAL A 129 -0.26 13.92 -0.31
C VAL A 129 -1.14 13.45 0.84
N LEU A 130 -1.51 14.37 1.74
CA LEU A 130 -2.37 14.06 2.89
C LEU A 130 -3.74 13.53 2.44
N LEU A 131 -4.15 12.40 3.00
CA LEU A 131 -5.45 11.79 2.76
C LEU A 131 -6.47 12.30 3.76
N GLN A 132 -7.61 12.80 3.26
CA GLN A 132 -8.73 13.28 4.06
C GLN A 132 -10.05 13.01 3.33
N ALA A 133 -11.13 12.89 4.09
CA ALA A 133 -12.46 13.02 3.53
C ALA A 133 -12.77 14.50 3.25
N ALA A 134 -13.52 14.77 2.18
CA ALA A 134 -14.10 16.08 1.95
C ALA A 134 -15.18 16.40 3.01
N ALA A 135 -15.61 17.65 3.07
CA ALA A 135 -16.60 18.11 4.05
C ALA A 135 -17.96 17.39 3.96
N ASP A 136 -18.27 16.78 2.81
CA ASP A 136 -19.48 15.98 2.59
C ASP A 136 -19.29 14.49 2.92
N GLY A 137 -18.12 14.11 3.45
CA GLY A 137 -17.76 12.73 3.78
C GLY A 137 -17.26 11.91 2.59
N THR A 138 -17.16 12.49 1.39
CA THR A 138 -16.62 11.76 0.24
C THR A 138 -15.11 11.59 0.34
N VAL A 139 -14.60 10.44 -0.10
CA VAL A 139 -13.17 10.15 -0.14
C VAL A 139 -12.72 10.05 -1.59
N ALA A 140 -11.69 10.81 -1.96
CA ALA A 140 -11.16 10.81 -3.31
C ALA A 140 -10.57 9.43 -3.67
N ARG A 141 -10.69 9.06 -4.95
CA ARG A 141 -10.04 7.85 -5.45
C ARG A 141 -8.51 7.98 -5.28
N PRO A 142 -7.81 6.91 -4.87
CA PRO A 142 -6.35 6.93 -4.76
C PRO A 142 -5.67 7.34 -6.07
N VAL A 143 -4.70 8.25 -5.98
CA VAL A 143 -3.91 8.73 -7.11
C VAL A 143 -2.52 8.09 -7.07
N ALA A 144 -2.18 7.37 -8.14
CA ALA A 144 -0.89 6.71 -8.28
C ALA A 144 0.22 7.71 -8.62
N ALA A 145 1.41 7.46 -8.07
CA ALA A 145 2.64 7.91 -8.69
C ALA A 145 3.01 6.97 -9.85
N ALA A 146 3.69 7.49 -10.86
CA ALA A 146 4.19 6.68 -11.96
C ALA A 146 5.31 5.73 -11.47
N GLY A 147 5.20 4.45 -11.83
CA GLY A 147 6.29 3.49 -11.62
C GLY A 147 7.39 3.67 -12.67
N HIS A 148 8.64 3.41 -12.27
CA HIS A 148 9.82 3.56 -13.14
C HIS A 148 10.60 2.23 -13.19
N GLY A 149 10.11 1.28 -13.98
CA GLY A 149 10.81 0.02 -14.23
C GLY A 149 10.74 -0.99 -13.08
N GLY A 150 11.82 -1.75 -12.87
CA GLY A 150 11.87 -2.88 -11.94
C GLY A 150 12.26 -2.53 -10.50
N ASN A 151 12.34 -1.24 -10.14
CA ASN A 151 12.72 -0.83 -8.77
C ASN A 151 11.69 0.16 -8.20
N ALA A 152 11.47 0.11 -6.90
CA ALA A 152 10.68 1.11 -6.18
C ALA A 152 11.27 1.42 -4.81
N SER A 153 11.16 2.70 -4.40
CA SER A 153 11.49 3.10 -3.04
C SER A 153 10.45 2.56 -2.07
N LEU A 154 10.91 2.09 -0.92
CA LEU A 154 10.08 1.64 0.19
C LEU A 154 10.56 2.35 1.47
N PRO A 155 9.92 3.47 1.85
CA PRO A 155 10.30 4.25 3.02
C PRO A 155 10.26 3.45 4.33
N ALA A 156 10.96 3.94 5.36
CA ALA A 156 10.88 3.39 6.72
C ALA A 156 9.42 3.43 7.23
N HIS A 157 9.01 2.40 7.97
CA HIS A 157 7.68 2.30 8.59
C HIS A 157 6.51 2.66 7.65
N SER A 158 6.53 2.12 6.44
CA SER A 158 5.54 2.42 5.39
C SER A 158 4.83 1.15 4.90
N ILE A 159 3.69 1.36 4.25
CA ILE A 159 2.98 0.35 3.48
C ILE A 159 2.92 0.83 2.03
N ALA A 160 3.44 0.06 1.10
CA ALA A 160 3.40 0.40 -0.32
C ALA A 160 2.61 -0.64 -1.11
N PHE A 161 1.78 -0.16 -2.04
CA PHE A 161 1.08 -0.97 -3.01
C PHE A 161 1.63 -0.67 -4.41
N PHE A 162 1.81 -1.71 -5.21
CA PHE A 162 2.35 -1.65 -6.56
C PHE A 162 1.42 -2.36 -7.53
N ALA A 163 1.18 -1.74 -8.69
CA ALA A 163 0.53 -2.41 -9.81
C ALA A 163 1.55 -2.75 -10.89
N LEU A 164 1.70 -4.04 -11.16
CA LEU A 164 2.45 -4.58 -12.28
C LEU A 164 1.43 -4.99 -13.36
N SER A 165 0.91 -4.01 -14.08
CA SER A 165 -0.20 -4.21 -15.02
C SER A 165 0.14 -5.10 -16.22
N GLN A 166 1.41 -5.37 -16.49
CA GLN A 166 1.86 -6.21 -17.61
C GLN A 166 2.64 -7.44 -17.12
N ALA A 167 2.36 -7.90 -15.90
CA ALA A 167 3.04 -9.06 -15.30
C ALA A 167 2.79 -10.38 -16.05
N ASN A 168 1.77 -10.44 -16.90
CA ASN A 168 1.49 -11.60 -17.75
C ASN A 168 1.32 -12.90 -16.95
N HIS A 169 0.93 -12.80 -15.68
CA HIS A 169 0.83 -13.94 -14.78
C HIS A 169 -0.34 -14.84 -15.21
N PRO A 170 -0.13 -16.15 -15.44
CA PRO A 170 -1.12 -17.03 -16.04
C PRO A 170 -2.42 -17.09 -15.25
N ASP A 171 -2.34 -17.17 -13.92
CA ASP A 171 -3.52 -17.23 -13.04
C ASP A 171 -4.32 -15.92 -12.97
N CYS A 172 -3.77 -14.84 -13.54
CA CYS A 172 -4.39 -13.51 -13.53
C CYS A 172 -4.94 -13.10 -14.88
N ARG A 173 -4.80 -13.93 -15.93
CA ARG A 173 -5.40 -13.67 -17.24
C ARG A 173 -6.86 -14.12 -17.17
N GLN A 174 -7.76 -13.18 -16.96
CA GLN A 174 -9.20 -13.39 -17.02
C GLN A 174 -9.77 -12.84 -18.32
#